data_AF-A0A359LPH4-F1
#
_entry.id   AF-A0A359LPH4-F1
#
_cell.length_a   1.000
_cell.length_b   1.000
_cell.length_c   1.000
_cell.angle_alpha   90.00
_cell.angle_beta   90.00
_cell.angle_gamma   90.00
#
_symmetry.space_group_name_H-M   'P 1'
#
loop_
_entity.id
_entity.type
_entity.pdbx_description
1 polymer ?
#
loop_
_entity_poly.entity_id
_entity_poly.type
_entity_poly.pdbx_seq_one_letter_code
_entity_poly.pdbx_strand_id
1 'polypeptide(L)'
;MKITISKENYLKAIAEAESEGEVVIAATLARWLNVSAPAVTMATRRLKRDGLIAVDGTDGRIRLTGEGREIAARLLNRHHLIERMLTEIFGMEWYKVHDEAEQLEHAVSEDFERRLQERLGNGGACPHGNRVEEDAPENRRARGLSPLDEVAAESRATVVSVFERDRQLLEYLDSLGIRPGARVEVLNRNYDETLTLRVGEGAVALGRSAARRIWVRPDESEVH
;
A
#
# COMPACT_ATOMS: atom_id res chain seq x y z
N MET A 1 18.78 20.98 0.44
CA MET A 1 19.56 20.12 -0.47
C MET A 1 18.59 19.51 -1.47
N LYS A 2 18.83 19.58 -2.80
CA LYS A 2 17.92 18.96 -3.77
C LYS A 2 18.14 17.45 -3.74
N ILE A 3 17.16 16.70 -3.26
CA ILE A 3 17.19 15.24 -3.28
C ILE A 3 17.06 14.75 -4.73
N THR A 4 17.71 13.64 -5.07
CA THR A 4 17.64 13.07 -6.42
C THR A 4 16.46 12.11 -6.49
N ILE A 5 15.83 11.97 -7.66
CA ILE A 5 14.74 11.00 -7.91
C ILE A 5 15.10 9.62 -7.39
N SER A 6 16.32 9.13 -7.69
CA SER A 6 16.77 7.85 -7.15
C SER A 6 16.66 7.76 -5.62
N LYS A 7 17.07 8.78 -4.87
CA LYS A 7 16.96 8.75 -3.40
C LYS A 7 15.50 8.78 -2.94
N GLU A 8 14.66 9.57 -3.61
CA GLU A 8 13.21 9.60 -3.35
C GLU A 8 12.61 8.20 -3.48
N ASN A 9 12.89 7.48 -4.57
CA ASN A 9 12.36 6.14 -4.82
C ASN A 9 12.78 5.16 -3.72
N TYR A 10 14.05 5.22 -3.28
CA TYR A 10 14.49 4.36 -2.18
C TYR A 10 13.82 4.70 -0.85
N LEU A 11 13.64 5.99 -0.51
CA LEU A 11 12.97 6.37 0.74
C LEU A 11 11.49 5.97 0.73
N LYS A 12 10.81 6.20 -0.39
CA LYS A 12 9.43 5.76 -0.62
C LYS A 12 9.32 4.24 -0.50
N ALA A 13 10.15 3.48 -1.21
CA ALA A 13 10.13 2.02 -1.14
C ALA A 13 10.43 1.45 0.25
N ILE A 14 11.30 2.11 1.04
CA ILE A 14 11.50 1.72 2.45
C ILE A 14 10.20 1.94 3.25
N ALA A 15 9.56 3.11 3.10
CA ALA A 15 8.33 3.43 3.81
C ALA A 15 7.16 2.49 3.46
N GLU A 16 6.97 2.20 2.17
CA GLU A 16 5.91 1.29 1.71
C GLU A 16 6.17 -0.16 2.14
N ALA A 17 7.43 -0.61 2.09
CA ALA A 17 7.76 -1.94 2.59
C ALA A 17 7.53 -2.05 4.11
N GLU A 18 7.86 -1.00 4.87
CA GLU A 18 7.52 -0.91 6.30
C GLU A 18 5.99 -0.94 6.52
N SER A 19 5.19 -0.22 5.72
CA SER A 19 3.72 -0.21 5.85
C SER A 19 3.07 -1.55 5.50
N GLU A 20 3.72 -2.36 4.67
CA GLU A 20 3.30 -3.73 4.38
C GLU A 20 3.84 -4.77 5.39
N GLY A 21 4.53 -4.32 6.44
CA GLY A 21 5.09 -5.18 7.48
C GLY A 21 6.31 -5.98 7.04
N GLU A 22 6.94 -5.62 5.93
CA GLU A 22 8.13 -6.29 5.48
C GLU A 22 9.38 -5.87 6.26
N VAL A 23 10.27 -6.84 6.50
CA VAL A 23 11.61 -6.52 7.00
C VAL A 23 12.43 -5.93 5.84
N VAL A 24 12.74 -4.64 5.94
CA VAL A 24 13.46 -3.93 4.89
C VAL A 24 14.96 -4.22 4.98
N ILE A 25 15.46 -4.98 4.01
CA ILE A 25 16.88 -5.27 3.78
C ILE A 25 17.25 -4.99 2.33
N ALA A 26 18.53 -5.10 1.97
CA ALA A 26 18.97 -4.87 0.59
C ALA A 26 18.23 -5.72 -0.45
N ALA A 27 17.92 -6.99 -0.11
CA ALA A 27 17.15 -7.88 -0.98
C ALA A 27 15.70 -7.42 -1.18
N THR A 28 15.07 -6.88 -0.12
CA THR A 28 13.75 -6.26 -0.17
C THR A 28 13.75 -5.11 -1.18
N LEU A 29 14.68 -4.17 -1.02
CA LEU A 29 14.77 -3.00 -1.91
C LEU A 29 15.09 -3.38 -3.37
N ALA A 30 15.92 -4.41 -3.59
CA ALA A 30 16.20 -4.91 -4.93
C ALA A 30 14.93 -5.42 -5.63
N ARG A 31 14.08 -6.17 -4.90
CA ARG A 31 12.79 -6.66 -5.41
C ARG A 31 11.79 -5.52 -5.62
N TRP A 32 11.60 -4.67 -4.62
CA TRP A 32 10.60 -3.60 -4.65
C TRP A 32 10.85 -2.58 -5.76
N LEU A 33 12.13 -2.23 -6.00
CA LEU A 33 12.52 -1.26 -7.02
C LEU A 33 12.91 -1.91 -8.36
N ASN A 34 12.92 -3.25 -8.45
CA ASN A 34 13.39 -4.00 -9.61
C ASN A 34 14.79 -3.55 -10.09
N VAL A 35 15.75 -3.49 -9.15
CA VAL A 35 17.13 -3.06 -9.42
C VAL A 35 18.14 -4.09 -8.91
N SER A 36 19.36 -4.05 -9.44
CA SER A 36 20.41 -4.98 -9.05
C SER A 36 20.90 -4.74 -7.61
N ALA A 37 21.33 -5.81 -6.93
CA ALA A 37 21.89 -5.71 -5.58
C ALA A 37 23.07 -4.72 -5.46
N PRO A 38 24.01 -4.62 -6.42
CA PRO A 38 25.04 -3.58 -6.39
C PRO A 38 24.47 -2.15 -6.43
N ALA A 39 23.40 -1.90 -7.18
CA ALA A 39 22.74 -0.60 -7.22
C ALA A 39 22.15 -0.24 -5.85
N VAL A 40 21.50 -1.20 -5.19
CA VAL A 40 20.98 -1.04 -3.82
C VAL A 40 22.10 -0.69 -2.86
N THR A 41 23.21 -1.45 -2.85
CA THR A 41 24.36 -1.19 -1.97
C THR A 41 24.91 0.23 -2.14
N MET A 42 25.02 0.71 -3.38
CA MET A 42 25.49 2.06 -3.66
C MET A 42 24.49 3.12 -3.20
N ALA A 43 23.19 2.89 -3.37
CA ALA A 43 22.14 3.81 -2.94
C ALA A 43 22.04 3.89 -1.42
N THR A 44 22.02 2.75 -0.72
CA THR A 44 21.97 2.70 0.75
C THR A 44 23.20 3.35 1.37
N ARG A 45 24.40 3.17 0.79
CA ARG A 45 25.59 3.89 1.23
C ARG A 45 25.44 5.41 1.13
N ARG A 46 24.86 5.92 0.04
CA ARG A 46 24.60 7.36 -0.14
C ARG A 46 23.56 7.87 0.85
N LEU A 47 22.44 7.17 0.99
CA LEU A 47 21.37 7.55 1.93
C LEU A 47 21.86 7.55 3.39
N LYS A 48 22.67 6.56 3.78
CA LYS A 48 23.27 6.49 5.12
C LYS A 48 24.24 7.64 5.35
N ARG A 49 25.12 7.92 4.38
CA ARG A 49 26.04 9.08 4.45
C ARG A 49 25.29 10.39 4.59
N ASP A 50 24.14 10.52 3.93
CA ASP A 50 23.32 11.72 3.95
C ASP A 50 22.35 11.77 5.16
N GLY A 51 22.43 10.82 6.10
CA GLY A 51 21.65 10.83 7.33
C GLY A 51 20.17 10.44 7.19
N LEU A 52 19.75 9.94 6.02
CA LEU A 52 18.34 9.67 5.71
C LEU A 52 17.89 8.26 6.11
N ILE A 53 18.85 7.33 6.26
CA ILE A 53 18.58 5.96 6.72
C ILE A 53 19.61 5.52 7.76
N ALA A 54 19.21 4.57 8.60
CA ALA A 54 20.08 3.75 9.42
C ALA A 54 20.12 2.33 8.86
N VAL A 55 21.28 1.67 8.98
CA VAL A 55 21.44 0.25 8.63
C VAL A 55 22.03 -0.46 9.84
N ASP A 56 21.30 -1.44 10.36
CA ASP A 56 21.73 -2.30 11.46
C ASP A 56 22.94 -3.13 11.03
N GLY A 57 24.00 -3.12 11.84
CA GLY A 57 25.24 -3.83 11.53
C GLY A 57 25.17 -5.34 11.73
N THR A 58 24.15 -5.84 12.44
CA THR A 58 24.02 -7.26 12.80
C THR A 58 23.21 -8.05 11.78
N ASP A 59 22.06 -7.52 11.37
CA ASP A 59 21.12 -8.21 10.47
C ASP A 59 20.85 -7.45 9.16
N GLY A 60 21.47 -6.27 8.98
CA GLY A 60 21.35 -5.48 7.76
C GLY A 60 20.00 -4.80 7.58
N ARG A 61 19.15 -4.74 8.63
CA ARG A 61 17.88 -4.01 8.59
C ARG A 61 18.10 -2.54 8.29
N ILE A 62 17.32 -2.04 7.35
CA ILE A 62 17.33 -0.64 6.92
C ILE A 62 16.10 0.03 7.52
N ARG A 63 16.28 1.20 8.13
CA ARG A 63 15.19 2.01 8.67
C ARG A 63 15.36 3.47 8.25
N LEU A 64 14.25 4.15 8.03
CA LEU A 64 14.27 5.61 7.86
C LEU A 64 14.69 6.30 9.15
N THR A 65 15.52 7.33 9.05
CA THR A 65 15.70 8.30 10.15
C THR A 65 14.49 9.25 10.21
N GLY A 66 14.45 10.16 11.19
CA GLY A 66 13.39 11.18 11.25
C GLY A 66 13.30 11.99 9.95
N GLU A 67 14.44 12.52 9.48
CA GLU A 67 14.51 13.27 8.22
C GLU A 67 14.12 12.42 7.00
N GLY A 68 14.57 11.15 6.95
CA GLY A 68 14.17 10.23 5.88
C GLY A 68 12.68 9.95 5.86
N ARG A 69 12.05 9.85 7.04
CA ARG A 69 10.61 9.61 7.20
C ARG A 69 9.78 10.81 6.78
N GLU A 70 10.20 12.03 7.10
CA GLU A 70 9.53 13.25 6.64
C GLU A 70 9.54 13.35 5.11
N ILE A 71 10.68 13.06 4.47
CA ILE A 71 10.79 13.05 3.02
C ILE A 71 9.88 11.97 2.41
N ALA A 72 9.92 10.74 2.95
CA ALA A 72 9.09 9.65 2.46
C ALA A 72 7.59 9.95 2.61
N ALA A 73 7.16 10.52 3.74
CA ALA A 73 5.77 10.90 3.97
C ALA A 73 5.28 11.95 2.95
N ARG A 74 6.11 12.95 2.64
CA ARG A 74 5.79 13.94 1.58
C ARG A 74 5.63 13.27 0.21
N LEU A 75 6.53 12.34 -0.14
CA LEU A 75 6.47 11.62 -1.41
C LEU A 75 5.22 10.74 -1.51
N LEU A 76 4.90 10.01 -0.45
CA LEU A 76 3.69 9.18 -0.38
C LEU A 76 2.42 10.03 -0.45
N ASN A 77 2.37 11.17 0.24
CA ASN A 77 1.25 12.10 0.15
C ASN A 77 1.07 12.63 -1.28
N ARG A 78 2.17 13.01 -1.95
CA ARG A 78 2.13 13.40 -3.36
C ARG A 78 1.61 12.27 -4.25
N HIS A 79 2.12 11.05 -4.06
CA HIS A 79 1.67 9.87 -4.80
C HIS A 79 0.16 9.67 -4.67
N HIS A 80 -0.35 9.65 -3.44
CA HIS A 80 -1.78 9.49 -3.15
C HIS A 80 -2.62 10.63 -3.77
N LEU A 81 -2.15 11.89 -3.71
CA LEU A 81 -2.86 13.00 -4.34
C LEU A 81 -2.97 12.83 -5.86
N ILE A 82 -1.93 12.30 -6.50
CA ILE A 82 -1.95 12.01 -7.94
C ILE A 82 -2.90 10.86 -8.24
N GLU A 83 -2.86 9.76 -7.48
CA GLU A 83 -3.80 8.64 -7.66
C GLU A 83 -5.26 9.09 -7.47
N ARG A 84 -5.52 9.92 -6.45
CA ARG A 84 -6.83 10.52 -6.21
C ARG A 84 -7.24 11.45 -7.34
N MET A 85 -6.35 12.27 -7.89
CA MET A 85 -6.64 13.07 -9.09
C MET A 85 -7.01 12.17 -10.28
N LEU A 86 -6.21 11.15 -10.57
CA LEU A 86 -6.43 10.22 -11.69
C LEU A 86 -7.79 9.51 -11.58
N THR A 87 -8.18 9.11 -10.38
CA THR A 87 -9.47 8.44 -10.15
C THR A 87 -10.63 9.42 -10.01
N GLU A 88 -10.58 10.36 -9.07
CA GLU A 88 -11.71 11.23 -8.70
C GLU A 88 -12.02 12.30 -9.76
N ILE A 89 -11.01 12.78 -10.49
CA ILE A 89 -11.17 13.85 -11.49
C ILE A 89 -11.22 13.29 -12.91
N PHE A 90 -10.31 12.37 -13.24
CA PHE A 90 -10.24 11.82 -14.60
C PHE A 90 -11.01 10.53 -14.80
N GLY A 91 -11.52 9.91 -13.73
CA GLY A 91 -12.30 8.67 -13.83
C GLY A 91 -11.48 7.48 -14.31
N MET A 92 -10.15 7.52 -14.13
CA MET A 92 -9.27 6.41 -14.48
C MET A 92 -9.55 5.21 -13.57
N GLU A 93 -9.37 4.02 -14.12
CA GLU A 93 -9.65 2.80 -13.36
C GLU A 93 -8.64 2.65 -12.21
N TRP A 94 -9.15 2.39 -11.00
CA TRP A 94 -8.37 2.34 -9.76
C TRP A 94 -7.22 1.32 -9.81
N TYR A 95 -7.38 0.24 -10.57
CA TYR A 95 -6.32 -0.75 -10.74
C TYR A 95 -5.16 -0.27 -11.64
N LYS A 96 -5.29 0.86 -12.34
CA LYS A 96 -4.24 1.41 -13.22
C LYS A 96 -3.48 2.60 -12.61
N VAL A 97 -4.08 3.28 -11.63
CA VAL A 97 -3.59 4.62 -11.23
C VAL A 97 -2.25 4.62 -10.51
N HIS A 98 -1.90 3.53 -9.83
CA HIS A 98 -0.62 3.40 -9.12
C HIS A 98 0.58 3.55 -10.07
N ASP A 99 0.60 2.76 -11.16
CA ASP A 99 1.69 2.80 -12.14
C ASP A 99 1.78 4.14 -12.88
N GLU A 100 0.65 4.82 -13.07
CA GLU A 100 0.60 6.15 -13.67
C GLU A 100 1.12 7.20 -12.68
N ALA A 101 0.73 7.10 -11.41
CA ALA A 101 1.20 7.98 -10.35
C ALA A 101 2.72 7.85 -10.11
N GLU A 102 3.31 6.64 -10.18
CA GLU A 102 4.77 6.45 -10.10
C GLU A 102 5.51 7.23 -11.21
N GLN A 103 4.92 7.36 -12.41
CA GLN A 103 5.54 8.12 -13.49
C GLN A 103 5.41 9.63 -13.31
N LEU A 104 4.30 10.09 -12.74
CA LEU A 104 3.98 11.51 -12.61
C LEU A 104 4.60 12.16 -11.37
N GLU A 105 4.81 11.42 -10.28
CA GLU A 105 5.15 11.99 -8.96
C GLU A 105 6.44 12.82 -8.91
N HIS A 106 7.42 12.51 -9.77
CA HIS A 106 8.67 13.26 -9.84
C HIS A 106 8.60 14.48 -10.77
N ALA A 107 7.57 14.59 -11.60
CA ALA A 107 7.35 15.70 -12.53
C ALA A 107 6.44 16.79 -11.94
N VAL A 108 5.71 16.49 -10.87
CA VAL A 108 4.79 17.41 -10.22
C VAL A 108 5.55 18.51 -9.45
N SER A 109 5.19 19.76 -9.72
CA SER A 109 5.67 20.92 -8.97
C SER A 109 4.94 21.09 -7.64
N GLU A 110 5.57 21.77 -6.67
CA GLU A 110 4.95 22.10 -5.39
C GLU A 110 3.68 22.96 -5.54
N ASP A 111 3.60 23.82 -6.57
CA ASP A 111 2.40 24.62 -6.85
C ASP A 111 1.22 23.73 -7.27
N PHE A 112 1.50 22.76 -8.15
CA PHE A 112 0.49 21.81 -8.61
C PHE A 112 0.03 20.89 -7.48
N GLU A 113 0.96 20.36 -6.69
CA GLU A 113 0.66 19.53 -5.52
C GLU A 113 -0.26 20.28 -4.53
N ARG A 114 0.05 21.54 -4.23
CA ARG A 114 -0.78 22.38 -3.34
C ARG A 114 -2.18 22.59 -3.90
N ARG A 115 -2.32 22.88 -5.20
CA ARG A 115 -3.63 23.02 -5.85
C ARG A 115 -4.43 21.71 -5.85
N LEU A 116 -3.77 20.57 -6.02
CA LEU A 116 -4.42 19.27 -5.87
C LEU A 116 -4.94 19.07 -4.45
N GLN A 117 -4.13 19.39 -3.45
CA GLN A 117 -4.53 19.29 -2.06
C GLN A 117 -5.72 20.22 -1.73
N GLU A 118 -5.72 21.45 -2.23
CA GLU A 118 -6.87 22.37 -2.11
C GLU A 118 -8.14 21.80 -2.78
N ARG A 119 -7.98 21.12 -3.93
CA ARG A 119 -9.09 20.58 -4.71
C ARG A 119 -9.68 19.29 -4.13
N LEU A 120 -8.83 18.40 -3.65
CA LEU A 120 -9.15 17.05 -3.16
C LEU A 120 -9.34 17.01 -1.64
N GLY A 121 -8.97 18.08 -0.94
CA GLY A 121 -8.99 18.16 0.52
C GLY A 121 -7.75 17.55 1.18
N ASN A 122 -7.69 17.70 2.50
CA ASN A 122 -6.60 17.17 3.32
C ASN A 122 -6.87 15.73 3.76
N GLY A 123 -5.84 14.90 3.67
CA GLY A 123 -5.89 13.51 4.12
C GLY A 123 -6.86 12.66 3.30
N GLY A 124 -7.17 11.48 3.84
CA GLY A 124 -7.96 10.46 3.15
C GLY A 124 -7.10 9.30 2.66
N ALA A 125 -7.77 8.19 2.37
CA ALA A 125 -7.12 7.04 1.78
C ALA A 125 -6.86 7.28 0.29
N CYS A 126 -5.84 6.61 -0.27
CA CYS A 126 -5.73 6.47 -1.71
C CYS A 126 -6.93 5.67 -2.27
N PRO A 127 -7.12 5.60 -3.60
CA PRO A 127 -8.18 4.81 -4.22
C PRO A 127 -8.16 3.32 -3.84
N HIS A 128 -7.03 2.80 -3.40
CA HIS A 128 -6.85 1.43 -2.91
C HIS A 128 -7.10 1.28 -1.41
N GLY A 129 -7.41 2.36 -0.69
CA GLY A 129 -7.76 2.35 0.73
C GLY A 129 -6.59 2.57 1.71
N ASN A 130 -5.37 2.69 1.20
CA ASN A 130 -4.15 2.86 2.00
C ASN A 130 -3.99 4.30 2.51
N ARG A 131 -3.31 4.46 3.64
CA ARG A 131 -3.04 5.75 4.28
C ARG A 131 -1.55 6.06 4.27
N VAL A 132 -1.20 7.34 4.14
CA VAL A 132 0.21 7.79 4.14
C VAL A 132 0.88 7.54 5.49
N GLU A 133 0.15 7.80 6.58
CA GLU A 133 0.66 7.68 7.94
C GLU A 133 -0.05 6.54 8.69
N GLU A 134 0.69 5.89 9.57
CA GLU A 134 0.19 4.84 10.48
C GLU A 134 -0.53 3.69 9.76
N ASP A 135 0.02 3.24 8.62
CA ASP A 135 -0.59 2.17 7.83
C ASP A 135 0.15 0.83 7.91
N ALA A 136 1.13 0.71 8.81
CA ALA A 136 1.72 -0.58 9.16
C ALA A 136 0.66 -1.57 9.68
N PRO A 137 0.88 -2.90 9.55
CA PRO A 137 -0.09 -3.92 9.96
C PRO A 137 -0.55 -3.79 11.41
N GLU A 138 0.34 -3.41 12.33
CA GLU A 138 0.02 -3.21 13.74
C GLU A 138 -0.97 -2.06 13.93
N ASN A 139 -0.81 -0.96 13.18
CA ASN A 139 -1.71 0.18 13.22
C ASN A 139 -3.04 -0.10 12.53
N ARG A 140 -3.04 -0.90 11.46
CA ARG A 140 -4.28 -1.42 10.84
C ARG A 140 -5.05 -2.28 11.85
N ARG A 141 -4.38 -3.20 12.55
CA ARG A 141 -4.97 -4.01 13.62
C ARG A 141 -5.48 -3.20 14.80
N ALA A 142 -4.73 -2.19 15.25
CA ALA A 142 -5.17 -1.29 16.31
C ALA A 142 -6.47 -0.52 15.96
N ARG A 143 -6.74 -0.32 14.66
CA ARG A 143 -8.00 0.25 14.13
C ARG A 143 -9.12 -0.79 13.94
N GLY A 144 -8.95 -2.01 14.42
CA GLY A 144 -9.93 -3.10 14.27
C GLY A 144 -9.97 -3.71 12.88
N LEU A 145 -8.91 -3.56 12.09
CA LEU A 145 -8.80 -4.20 10.78
C LEU A 145 -8.09 -5.55 10.89
N SER A 146 -8.43 -6.46 10.00
CA SER A 146 -7.72 -7.72 9.84
C SER A 146 -7.50 -8.03 8.35
N PRO A 147 -6.49 -8.82 8.01
CA PRO A 147 -6.42 -9.47 6.71
C PRO A 147 -7.69 -10.29 6.46
N LEU A 148 -8.15 -10.35 5.21
CA LEU A 148 -9.34 -11.13 4.84
C LEU A 148 -9.15 -12.64 5.08
N ASP A 149 -7.91 -13.13 4.96
CA ASP A 149 -7.60 -14.54 5.26
C ASP A 149 -7.63 -14.88 6.75
N GLU A 150 -7.84 -13.91 7.64
CA GLU A 150 -8.04 -14.13 9.07
C GLU A 150 -9.51 -14.03 9.49
N VAL A 151 -10.41 -13.64 8.58
CA VAL A 151 -11.84 -13.57 8.86
C VAL A 151 -12.43 -14.98 8.95
N ALA A 152 -13.25 -15.21 9.98
CA ALA A 152 -13.92 -16.48 10.21
C ALA A 152 -14.95 -16.76 9.10
N ALA A 153 -15.20 -18.04 8.84
CA ALA A 153 -16.33 -18.42 7.99
C ALA A 153 -17.66 -17.93 8.62
N GLU A 154 -18.66 -17.77 7.77
CA GLU A 154 -20.00 -17.26 8.11
C GLU A 154 -20.00 -15.82 8.66
N SER A 155 -18.90 -15.09 8.48
CA SER A 155 -18.75 -13.70 8.92
C SER A 155 -18.76 -12.73 7.74
N ARG A 156 -19.22 -11.50 8.01
CA ARG A 156 -19.22 -10.38 7.06
C ARG A 156 -18.10 -9.41 7.38
N ALA A 157 -17.61 -8.75 6.34
CA ALA A 157 -16.62 -7.70 6.47
C ALA A 157 -16.74 -6.67 5.34
N THR A 158 -16.23 -5.48 5.58
CA THR A 158 -16.08 -4.42 4.56
C THR A 158 -14.63 -4.29 4.16
N VAL A 159 -14.33 -4.33 2.86
CA VAL A 159 -12.98 -4.11 2.32
C VAL A 159 -12.55 -2.68 2.63
N VAL A 160 -11.41 -2.53 3.31
CA VAL A 160 -10.86 -1.24 3.70
C VAL A 160 -9.70 -0.85 2.81
N SER A 161 -8.73 -1.75 2.60
CA SER A 161 -7.62 -1.49 1.69
C SER A 161 -7.08 -2.74 1.02
N VAL A 162 -6.32 -2.54 -0.06
CA VAL A 162 -5.66 -3.62 -0.81
C VAL A 162 -4.23 -3.21 -1.18
N PHE A 163 -3.37 -4.20 -1.39
CA PHE A 163 -2.00 -4.00 -1.85
C PHE A 163 -1.97 -3.42 -3.28
N GLU A 164 -1.51 -2.17 -3.42
CA GLU A 164 -1.62 -1.37 -4.66
C GLU A 164 -0.51 -1.63 -5.70
N ARG A 165 0.61 -2.25 -5.31
CA ARG A 165 1.78 -2.48 -6.20
C ARG A 165 1.67 -3.74 -7.07
N ASP A 166 0.51 -4.38 -7.14
CA ASP A 166 0.28 -5.60 -7.92
C ASP A 166 -0.90 -5.39 -8.89
N ARG A 167 -0.59 -4.85 -10.08
CA ARG A 167 -1.56 -4.60 -11.16
C ARG A 167 -2.45 -5.81 -11.45
N GLN A 168 -1.86 -6.99 -11.52
CA GLN A 168 -2.59 -8.22 -11.86
C GLN A 168 -3.56 -8.61 -10.75
N LEU A 169 -3.16 -8.46 -9.49
CA LEU A 169 -4.05 -8.64 -8.35
C LEU A 169 -5.21 -7.64 -8.41
N LEU A 170 -4.94 -6.35 -8.63
CA LEU A 170 -5.98 -5.33 -8.65
C LEU A 170 -7.01 -5.55 -9.78
N GLU A 171 -6.55 -5.90 -10.99
CA GLU A 171 -7.43 -6.26 -12.11
C GLU A 171 -8.29 -7.49 -11.80
N TYR A 172 -7.67 -8.50 -11.18
CA TYR A 172 -8.39 -9.69 -10.74
C TYR A 172 -9.45 -9.36 -9.68
N LEU A 173 -9.11 -8.59 -8.64
CA LEU A 173 -10.05 -8.19 -7.59
C LEU A 173 -11.20 -7.34 -8.15
N ASP A 174 -10.92 -6.43 -9.08
CA ASP A 174 -11.94 -5.62 -9.76
C ASP A 174 -12.95 -6.50 -10.51
N SER A 175 -12.46 -7.54 -11.23
CA SER A 175 -13.30 -8.49 -11.94
C SER A 175 -14.24 -9.29 -11.02
N LEU A 176 -13.88 -9.43 -9.74
CA LEU A 176 -14.69 -10.08 -8.71
C LEU A 176 -15.60 -9.09 -7.94
N GLY A 177 -15.53 -7.79 -8.25
CA GLY A 177 -16.21 -6.74 -7.50
C GLY A 177 -15.62 -6.45 -6.13
N ILE A 178 -14.41 -6.94 -5.85
CA ILE A 178 -13.69 -6.72 -4.59
C ILE A 178 -12.86 -5.45 -4.73
N ARG A 179 -13.31 -4.39 -4.05
CA ARG A 179 -12.65 -3.07 -4.04
C ARG A 179 -12.88 -2.40 -2.69
N PRO A 180 -12.08 -1.39 -2.32
CA PRO A 180 -12.35 -0.59 -1.11
C PRO A 180 -13.82 -0.14 -1.04
N GLY A 181 -14.43 -0.37 0.13
CA GLY A 181 -15.85 -0.13 0.39
C GLY A 181 -16.79 -1.28 0.02
N ALA A 182 -16.34 -2.31 -0.71
CA ALA A 182 -17.15 -3.48 -1.01
C ALA A 182 -17.42 -4.30 0.26
N ARG A 183 -18.65 -4.81 0.39
CA ARG A 183 -19.01 -5.79 1.43
C ARG A 183 -18.76 -7.19 0.92
N VAL A 184 -18.16 -8.03 1.75
CA VAL A 184 -17.89 -9.43 1.48
C VAL A 184 -18.39 -10.29 2.64
N GLU A 185 -18.85 -11.49 2.34
CA GLU A 185 -19.20 -12.50 3.34
C GLU A 185 -18.35 -13.74 3.08
N VAL A 186 -17.63 -14.22 4.09
CA VAL A 186 -16.83 -15.44 3.99
C VAL A 186 -17.79 -16.61 4.17
N LEU A 187 -18.12 -17.33 3.10
CA LEU A 187 -19.06 -18.45 3.17
C LEU A 187 -18.38 -19.72 3.71
N ASN A 188 -17.17 -19.98 3.25
CA ASN A 188 -16.43 -21.18 3.64
C ASN A 188 -14.93 -20.96 3.45
N ARG A 189 -14.13 -21.77 4.16
CA ARG A 189 -12.69 -21.89 4.02
C ARG A 189 -12.34 -23.34 3.70
N ASN A 190 -11.72 -23.54 2.55
CA ASN A 190 -11.26 -24.86 2.12
C ASN A 190 -9.97 -25.27 2.86
N TYR A 191 -9.65 -26.56 2.79
CA TYR A 191 -8.41 -27.12 3.39
C TYR A 191 -7.13 -26.47 2.87
N ASP A 192 -7.12 -26.00 1.63
CA ASP A 192 -6.00 -25.28 0.99
C ASP A 192 -5.98 -23.78 1.31
N GLU A 193 -6.80 -23.33 2.26
CA GLU A 193 -7.00 -21.93 2.66
C GLU A 193 -7.64 -21.04 1.57
N THR A 194 -8.19 -21.62 0.51
CA THR A 194 -9.02 -20.87 -0.44
C THR A 194 -10.34 -20.48 0.21
N LEU A 195 -10.68 -19.19 0.16
CA LEU A 195 -11.94 -18.65 0.67
C LEU A 195 -13.01 -18.70 -0.43
N THR A 196 -14.22 -19.12 -0.07
CA THR A 196 -15.40 -18.83 -0.89
C THR A 196 -16.07 -17.59 -0.32
N LEU A 197 -16.12 -16.51 -1.09
CA LEU A 197 -16.67 -15.23 -0.69
C LEU A 197 -17.98 -14.98 -1.43
N ARG A 198 -18.98 -14.42 -0.75
CA ARG A 198 -20.10 -13.75 -1.42
C ARG A 198 -19.76 -12.28 -1.60
N VAL A 199 -19.86 -11.80 -2.83
CA VAL A 199 -19.63 -10.40 -3.21
C VAL A 199 -20.80 -9.96 -4.09
N GLY A 200 -21.62 -9.04 -3.61
CA GLY A 200 -22.92 -8.75 -4.24
C GLY A 200 -23.81 -9.99 -4.28
N GLU A 201 -24.29 -10.35 -5.47
CA GLU A 201 -25.13 -11.55 -5.68
C GLU A 201 -24.33 -12.81 -6.03
N GLY A 202 -23.03 -12.69 -6.28
CA GLY A 202 -22.17 -13.78 -6.73
C GLY A 202 -21.37 -14.44 -5.62
N ALA A 203 -20.99 -15.71 -5.84
CA ALA A 203 -19.98 -16.39 -5.04
C ALA A 203 -18.69 -16.53 -5.84
N VAL A 204 -17.55 -16.18 -5.23
CA VAL A 204 -16.22 -16.20 -5.87
C VAL A 204 -15.23 -16.94 -4.98
N ALA A 205 -14.30 -17.67 -5.60
CA ALA A 205 -13.19 -18.29 -4.88
C ALA A 205 -11.98 -17.34 -4.89
N LEU A 206 -11.38 -17.14 -3.71
CA LEU A 206 -10.21 -16.29 -3.54
C LEU A 206 -9.13 -17.05 -2.77
N GLY A 207 -7.99 -17.31 -3.43
CA GLY A 207 -6.86 -17.98 -2.80
C GLY A 207 -6.26 -17.15 -1.66
N ARG A 208 -5.69 -17.83 -0.66
CA ARG A 208 -5.08 -17.19 0.53
C ARG A 208 -4.05 -16.11 0.19
N SER A 209 -3.25 -16.32 -0.86
CA SER A 209 -2.20 -15.39 -1.29
C SER A 209 -2.74 -14.01 -1.72
N ALA A 210 -3.95 -13.97 -2.25
CA ALA A 210 -4.67 -12.74 -2.57
C ALA A 210 -5.42 -12.21 -1.34
N ALA A 211 -6.13 -13.08 -0.60
CA ALA A 211 -6.90 -12.68 0.58
C ALA A 211 -6.04 -12.00 1.67
N ARG A 212 -4.82 -12.47 1.92
CA ARG A 212 -3.90 -11.85 2.90
C ARG A 212 -3.45 -10.42 2.55
N ARG A 213 -3.65 -10.00 1.29
CA ARG A 213 -3.31 -8.66 0.79
C ARG A 213 -4.50 -7.71 0.77
N ILE A 214 -5.62 -8.14 1.36
CA ILE A 214 -6.85 -7.38 1.47
C ILE A 214 -7.09 -7.16 2.95
N TRP A 215 -7.08 -5.90 3.37
CA TRP A 215 -7.45 -5.51 4.72
C TRP A 215 -8.93 -5.20 4.76
N VAL A 216 -9.61 -5.77 5.74
CA VAL A 216 -11.04 -5.63 5.93
C VAL A 216 -11.35 -5.20 7.36
N ARG A 217 -12.52 -4.58 7.52
CA ARG A 217 -13.15 -4.38 8.81
C ARG A 217 -14.21 -5.47 8.97
N PRO A 218 -14.02 -6.45 9.87
CA PRO A 218 -15.08 -7.38 10.22
C PRO A 218 -16.30 -6.60 10.73
N ASP A 219 -17.50 -7.04 10.34
CA ASP A 219 -18.72 -6.53 10.96
C ASP A 219 -18.71 -7.01 12.43
N GLU A 220 -19.08 -6.15 13.38
CA GLU A 220 -19.24 -6.59 14.77
C GLU A 220 -20.29 -7.70 14.77
N SER A 221 -19.89 -8.91 15.19
CA SER A 221 -20.82 -10.00 15.37
C SER A 221 -21.90 -9.51 16.32
N GLU A 222 -23.16 -9.42 15.86
CA GLU A 222 -24.29 -9.47 16.79
C GLU A 222 -24.16 -10.82 17.49
N VAL A 223 -23.57 -10.81 18.69
CA VAL A 223 -23.58 -11.95 19.59
C VAL A 223 -25.03 -12.16 19.97
N HIS A 224 -25.73 -13.00 19.22
CA HIS A 224 -27.03 -13.55 19.59
C HIS A 224 -26.87 -14.68 20.60
#